data_AF-A0A833SVC5-F1
#
_entry.id   AF-A0A833SVC5-F1
#
_cell.length_a   1.000
_cell.length_b   1.000
_cell.length_c   1.000
_cell.angle_alpha   90.00
_cell.angle_beta   90.00
_cell.angle_gamma   90.00
#
_symmetry.space_group_name_H-M   'P 1'
#
loop_
_entity.id
_entity.type
_entity.pdbx_description
1 polymer ?
#
loop_
_entity_poly.entity_id
_entity_poly.type
_entity_poly.pdbx_seq_one_letter_code
_entity_poly.pdbx_strand_id
1 'polypeptide(L)'
;MVRLAALVGASAAVLASANAFTVTITNGCSIPIDLYTRLASVYTDESETIAPGASVDKTIEKGFEGHFRNGSSDAATLIEFATKGDLDLAWYDIGIIPPHLEAGYEYCSSLQECKDHSKSGIGFNTPVQVTPTSNTGKDTCEEIECLADACEDAYNFPKDDTKTQSCAFGTDFVVTFCPSGDASQTQQATSGSASTTQDATQQDPTQEESPAPQTTTPAVSEAPATDAPVQEASMASDSGTGKVHTQDDSVNNESETTPPDAIQAETPAQEVVQSDTPVPEVTPASTPAVTKPKFCV
;
A
#
# COMPACT_ATOMS: atom_id res chain seq x y z
N MET A 1 24.45 -70.22 -3.91
CA MET A 1 24.52 -68.88 -3.29
C MET A 1 24.06 -67.88 -4.34
N VAL A 2 22.83 -67.39 -4.27
CA VAL A 2 22.30 -66.37 -5.17
C VAL A 2 22.37 -65.04 -4.43
N ARG A 3 23.17 -64.09 -4.93
CA ARG A 3 23.22 -62.73 -4.40
C ARG A 3 22.24 -61.89 -5.22
N LEU A 4 21.12 -61.52 -4.60
CA LEU A 4 20.24 -60.47 -5.10
C LEU A 4 20.89 -59.13 -4.75
N ALA A 5 21.27 -58.35 -5.77
CA ALA A 5 21.65 -56.95 -5.61
C ALA A 5 20.37 -56.11 -5.73
N ALA A 6 19.96 -55.49 -4.63
CA ALA A 6 18.89 -54.50 -4.62
C ALA A 6 19.47 -53.15 -5.09
N LEU A 7 19.06 -52.70 -6.27
CA LEU A 7 19.27 -51.33 -6.74
C LEU A 7 18.23 -50.44 -6.06
N VAL A 8 18.67 -49.59 -5.13
CA VAL A 8 17.85 -48.52 -4.56
C VAL A 8 17.88 -47.36 -5.56
N GLY A 9 16.75 -47.13 -6.24
CA GLY A 9 16.57 -45.96 -7.10
C GLY A 9 16.36 -44.71 -6.23
N ALA A 10 17.29 -43.76 -6.32
CA ALA A 10 17.10 -42.43 -5.76
C ALA A 10 16.20 -41.62 -6.71
N SER A 11 14.93 -41.43 -6.35
CA SER A 11 14.05 -40.50 -7.03
C SER A 11 14.42 -39.08 -6.62
N ALA A 12 15.10 -38.34 -7.50
CA ALA A 12 15.27 -36.90 -7.34
C ALA A 12 13.92 -36.22 -7.60
N ALA A 13 13.29 -35.69 -6.55
CA ALA A 13 12.13 -34.82 -6.70
C ALA A 13 12.62 -33.50 -7.29
N VAL A 14 12.21 -33.20 -8.52
CA VAL A 14 12.39 -31.88 -9.13
C VAL A 14 11.40 -30.94 -8.44
N LEU A 15 11.90 -30.07 -7.57
CA LEU A 15 11.10 -28.96 -7.05
C LEU A 15 10.89 -28.00 -8.21
N ALA A 16 9.65 -27.92 -8.72
CA ALA A 16 9.27 -26.85 -9.64
C ALA A 16 9.32 -25.53 -8.84
N SER A 17 10.27 -24.67 -9.17
CA SER A 17 10.29 -23.29 -8.67
C SER A 17 9.09 -22.56 -9.28
N ALA A 18 8.14 -22.14 -8.44
CA ALA A 18 7.13 -21.18 -8.89
C ALA A 18 7.87 -19.92 -9.35
N ASN A 19 7.50 -19.37 -10.52
CA ASN A 19 8.03 -18.10 -11.04
C ASN A 19 7.05 -16.93 -10.83
N ALA A 20 5.91 -17.21 -10.20
CA ALA A 20 4.88 -16.24 -9.83
C ALA A 20 4.04 -16.80 -8.67
N PHE A 21 3.25 -15.92 -8.06
CA PHE A 21 2.15 -16.28 -7.16
C PHE A 21 0.91 -15.42 -7.46
N THR A 22 -0.22 -15.79 -6.89
CA THR A 22 -1.48 -15.06 -7.03
C THR A 22 -1.79 -14.24 -5.78
N VAL A 23 -2.23 -13.01 -5.99
CA VAL A 23 -2.90 -12.19 -4.98
C VAL A 23 -4.36 -12.07 -5.37
N THR A 24 -5.24 -12.71 -4.62
CA THR A 24 -6.69 -12.60 -4.80
C THR A 24 -7.20 -11.40 -3.99
N ILE A 25 -7.60 -10.34 -4.69
CA ILE A 25 -8.07 -9.09 -4.09
C ILE A 25 -9.59 -9.12 -4.02
N THR A 26 -10.14 -9.07 -2.82
CA THR A 26 -11.56 -9.21 -2.52
C THR A 26 -12.13 -7.91 -1.97
N ASN A 27 -13.29 -7.50 -2.48
CA ASN A 27 -14.04 -6.38 -1.95
C ASN A 27 -15.08 -6.85 -0.92
N GLY A 28 -14.78 -6.70 0.37
CA GLY A 28 -15.71 -6.92 1.47
C GLY A 28 -16.56 -5.69 1.84
N CYS A 29 -16.35 -4.54 1.20
CA CYS A 29 -17.13 -3.32 1.46
C CYS A 29 -18.55 -3.45 0.87
N SER A 30 -19.54 -2.70 1.38
CA SER A 30 -20.89 -2.70 0.78
C SER A 30 -21.00 -1.91 -0.52
N ILE A 31 -19.96 -1.15 -0.86
CA ILE A 31 -19.86 -0.35 -2.07
C ILE A 31 -18.76 -0.88 -2.99
N PRO A 32 -18.85 -0.65 -4.32
CA PRO A 32 -17.75 -0.95 -5.22
C PRO A 32 -16.48 -0.23 -4.78
N ILE A 33 -15.33 -0.89 -4.93
CA ILE A 33 -14.02 -0.26 -4.81
C ILE A 33 -13.43 -0.05 -6.19
N ASP A 34 -12.68 1.03 -6.35
CA ASP A 34 -11.86 1.23 -7.53
C ASP A 34 -10.45 0.77 -7.16
N LEU A 35 -10.07 -0.44 -7.56
CA LEU A 35 -8.74 -0.98 -7.33
C LEU A 35 -7.75 -0.28 -8.24
N TYR A 36 -6.83 0.48 -7.67
CA TYR A 36 -5.67 1.03 -8.36
C TYR A 36 -4.45 0.16 -8.13
N THR A 37 -3.73 -0.15 -9.20
CA THR A 37 -2.44 -0.84 -9.17
C THR A 37 -1.37 0.11 -9.69
N ARG A 38 -0.25 0.24 -8.96
CA ARG A 38 0.92 1.00 -9.41
C ARG A 38 2.18 0.18 -9.25
N LEU A 39 2.98 0.12 -10.31
CA LEU A 39 4.33 -0.41 -10.26
C LEU A 39 5.30 0.69 -9.81
N ALA A 40 6.27 0.38 -8.95
CA ALA A 40 7.27 1.35 -8.51
C ALA A 40 8.10 1.93 -9.67
N SER A 41 8.23 1.19 -10.78
CA SER A 41 8.90 1.64 -11.99
C SER A 41 8.03 2.48 -12.93
N VAL A 42 6.72 2.56 -12.70
CA VAL A 42 5.75 3.21 -13.60
C VAL A 42 4.85 4.16 -12.81
N TYR A 43 4.95 5.46 -13.09
CA TYR A 43 4.18 6.50 -12.38
C TYR A 43 2.74 6.69 -12.89
N THR A 44 2.19 5.69 -13.60
CA THR A 44 0.80 5.69 -14.06
C THR A 44 0.08 4.51 -13.42
N ASP A 45 -1.15 4.75 -12.97
CA ASP A 45 -1.98 3.68 -12.44
C ASP A 45 -2.69 2.89 -13.54
N GLU A 46 -2.83 1.61 -13.30
CA GLU A 46 -3.92 0.81 -13.86
C GLU A 46 -5.07 0.78 -12.84
N SER A 47 -6.32 0.73 -13.32
CA SER A 47 -7.47 0.68 -12.43
C SER A 47 -8.58 -0.22 -12.94
N GLU A 48 -9.26 -0.90 -12.02
CA GLU A 48 -10.48 -1.65 -12.29
C GLU A 48 -11.46 -1.56 -11.11
N THR A 49 -12.76 -1.65 -11.37
CA THR A 49 -13.78 -1.63 -10.31
C THR A 49 -14.10 -3.04 -9.86
N ILE A 50 -14.11 -3.27 -8.55
CA ILE A 50 -14.52 -4.55 -7.94
C ILE A 50 -15.84 -4.33 -7.21
N ALA A 51 -16.89 -5.02 -7.67
CA ALA A 51 -18.20 -4.97 -7.04
C ALA A 51 -18.19 -5.52 -5.60
N PRO A 52 -19.14 -5.13 -4.74
CA PRO A 52 -19.29 -5.73 -3.40
C PRO A 52 -19.35 -7.25 -3.45
N GLY A 53 -18.53 -7.91 -2.63
CA GLY A 53 -18.43 -9.37 -2.54
C GLY A 53 -17.71 -10.05 -3.71
N ALA A 54 -17.22 -9.29 -4.70
CA ALA A 54 -16.44 -9.83 -5.81
C ALA A 54 -14.93 -9.82 -5.51
N SER A 55 -14.18 -10.56 -6.32
CA SER A 55 -12.72 -10.62 -6.25
C SER A 55 -12.09 -10.58 -7.64
N VAL A 56 -10.84 -10.15 -7.70
CA VAL A 56 -9.98 -10.23 -8.89
C VAL A 56 -8.64 -10.85 -8.52
N ASP A 57 -8.02 -11.57 -9.45
CA ASP A 57 -6.71 -12.17 -9.25
C ASP A 57 -5.62 -11.35 -9.93
N LYS A 58 -4.53 -11.11 -9.19
CA LYS A 58 -3.29 -10.50 -9.70
C LYS A 58 -2.17 -11.51 -9.67
N THR A 59 -1.56 -11.76 -10.82
CA THR A 59 -0.34 -12.58 -10.88
C THR A 59 0.88 -11.71 -10.61
N ILE A 60 1.64 -12.06 -9.57
CA ILE A 60 2.87 -11.38 -9.17
C ILE A 60 4.06 -12.23 -9.57
N GLU A 61 4.81 -11.78 -10.56
CA GLU A 61 6.03 -12.45 -11.05
C GLU A 61 7.27 -12.01 -10.26
N LYS A 62 8.39 -12.69 -10.46
CA LYS A 62 9.70 -12.22 -9.98
C LYS A 62 10.04 -10.84 -10.55
N GLY A 63 10.69 -10.00 -9.72
CA GLY A 63 11.06 -8.63 -10.10
C GLY A 63 9.95 -7.59 -9.91
N PHE A 64 8.77 -7.99 -9.42
CA PHE A 64 7.68 -7.09 -9.09
C PHE A 64 8.06 -6.17 -7.91
N GLU A 65 7.64 -4.92 -7.99
CA GLU A 65 7.62 -3.96 -6.88
C GLU A 65 6.50 -2.97 -7.18
N GLY A 66 5.58 -2.80 -6.25
CA GLY A 66 4.42 -1.94 -6.43
C GLY A 66 3.37 -2.14 -5.36
N HIS A 67 2.23 -1.48 -5.54
CA HIS A 67 1.17 -1.49 -4.54
C HIS A 67 -0.23 -1.47 -5.15
N PHE A 68 -1.18 -1.91 -4.33
CA PHE A 68 -2.61 -1.88 -4.55
C PHE A 68 -3.26 -0.89 -3.59
N ARG A 69 -4.34 -0.22 -4.01
CA ARG A 69 -5.12 0.67 -3.14
C ARG A 69 -6.54 0.87 -3.66
N ASN A 70 -7.45 1.30 -2.78
CA ASN A 70 -8.79 1.71 -3.17
C ASN A 70 -8.83 3.22 -3.47
N GLY A 71 -9.09 3.55 -4.73
CA GLY A 71 -9.15 4.92 -5.24
C GLY A 71 -7.78 5.58 -5.42
N SER A 72 -7.82 6.85 -5.83
CA SER A 72 -6.64 7.69 -6.07
C SER A 72 -6.46 8.81 -5.03
N SER A 73 -7.25 8.79 -3.95
CA SER A 73 -7.19 9.78 -2.87
C SER A 73 -5.84 9.72 -2.15
N ASP A 74 -5.37 10.87 -1.65
CA ASP A 74 -4.20 10.95 -0.76
C ASP A 74 -4.40 10.14 0.52
N ALA A 75 -5.65 9.89 0.92
CA ALA A 75 -6.00 9.04 2.04
C ALA A 75 -5.83 7.54 1.74
N ALA A 76 -5.34 7.12 0.58
CA ALA A 76 -5.37 5.71 0.22
C ALA A 76 -4.45 4.84 1.09
N THR A 77 -5.04 3.82 1.73
CA THR A 77 -4.29 2.74 2.37
C THR A 77 -3.56 1.92 1.29
N LEU A 78 -2.24 1.78 1.41
CA LEU A 78 -1.42 1.05 0.44
C LEU A 78 -1.22 -0.40 0.89
N ILE A 79 -1.38 -1.35 -0.03
CA ILE A 79 -0.96 -2.75 0.14
C ILE A 79 0.21 -2.98 -0.80
N GLU A 80 1.40 -3.19 -0.26
CA GLU A 80 2.63 -3.23 -1.05
C GLU A 80 3.13 -4.66 -1.18
N PHE A 81 3.67 -4.99 -2.36
CA PHE A 81 4.34 -6.26 -2.60
C PHE A 81 5.66 -6.02 -3.34
N ALA A 82 6.68 -6.78 -2.97
CA ALA A 82 7.96 -6.79 -3.67
C ALA A 82 8.55 -8.20 -3.77
N THR A 83 9.12 -8.50 -4.94
CA THR A 83 9.79 -9.77 -5.25
C THR A 83 11.16 -9.54 -5.88
N LYS A 84 11.65 -8.30 -5.82
CA LYS A 84 12.99 -7.89 -6.26
C LYS A 84 14.07 -8.38 -5.31
N GLY A 85 15.27 -8.51 -5.87
CA GLY A 85 16.47 -8.98 -5.15
C GLY A 85 16.69 -10.48 -5.32
N ASP A 86 17.78 -10.95 -4.72
CA ASP A 86 18.28 -12.32 -4.93
C ASP A 86 17.58 -13.38 -4.07
N LEU A 87 16.71 -12.95 -3.14
CA LEU A 87 16.00 -13.86 -2.23
C LEU A 87 14.71 -14.37 -2.86
N ASP A 88 14.41 -15.66 -2.65
CA ASP A 88 13.14 -16.28 -3.00
C ASP A 88 12.06 -16.01 -1.96
N LEU A 89 11.76 -14.72 -1.81
CA LEU A 89 10.73 -14.20 -0.91
C LEU A 89 9.70 -13.36 -1.66
N ALA A 90 8.48 -13.39 -1.17
CA ALA A 90 7.46 -12.38 -1.39
C ALA A 90 7.44 -11.46 -0.16
N TRP A 91 7.90 -10.23 -0.33
CA TRP A 91 7.81 -9.17 0.68
C TRP A 91 6.47 -8.48 0.55
N TYR A 92 5.85 -8.15 1.69
CA TYR A 92 4.57 -7.46 1.71
C TYR A 92 4.39 -6.67 3.00
N ASP A 93 3.63 -5.60 2.91
CA ASP A 93 3.24 -4.75 4.03
C ASP A 93 2.03 -3.88 3.68
N ILE A 94 1.57 -3.14 4.69
CA ILE A 94 0.52 -2.12 4.56
C ILE A 94 1.14 -0.77 4.92
N GLY A 95 0.81 0.28 4.18
CA GLY A 95 1.28 1.64 4.43
C GLY A 95 0.13 2.64 4.60
N ILE A 96 0.24 3.52 5.61
CA ILE A 96 -0.69 4.65 5.84
C ILE A 96 0.04 5.98 6.01
N ILE A 97 1.29 6.05 5.56
CA ILE A 97 2.10 7.27 5.58
C ILE A 97 1.42 8.29 4.64
N PRO A 98 1.06 9.49 5.12
CA PRO A 98 0.51 10.52 4.26
C PRO A 98 1.43 10.83 3.07
N PRO A 99 0.92 10.85 1.83
CA PRO A 99 1.74 11.19 0.68
C PRO A 99 2.08 12.69 0.67
N HIS A 100 2.89 13.11 -0.29
CA HIS A 100 3.22 14.53 -0.51
C HIS A 100 3.83 15.22 0.71
N LEU A 101 4.80 14.53 1.33
CA LEU A 101 5.62 15.09 2.39
C LEU A 101 6.37 16.34 1.91
N GLU A 102 6.49 17.32 2.80
CA GLU A 102 7.30 18.51 2.60
C GLU A 102 8.78 18.12 2.46
N ALA A 103 9.52 18.90 1.67
CA ALA A 103 10.95 18.66 1.48
C ALA A 103 11.70 18.71 2.83
N GLY A 104 12.50 17.68 3.11
CA GLY A 104 13.20 17.50 4.38
C GLY A 104 12.48 16.61 5.41
N TYR A 105 11.23 16.20 5.14
CA TYR A 105 10.45 15.32 6.00
C TYR A 105 10.21 13.94 5.37
N GLU A 106 10.98 13.57 4.33
CA GLU A 106 10.93 12.25 3.70
C GLU A 106 11.26 11.11 4.68
N TYR A 107 11.83 11.42 5.84
CA TYR A 107 12.09 10.45 6.91
C TYR A 107 11.50 10.92 8.23
N CYS A 108 10.28 11.48 8.21
CA CYS A 108 9.49 11.70 9.41
C CYS A 108 9.53 10.46 10.32
N SER A 109 9.62 10.67 11.62
CA SER A 109 9.91 9.66 12.63
C SER A 109 8.67 9.16 13.37
N SER A 110 7.50 9.69 13.04
CA SER A 110 6.21 9.29 13.58
C SER A 110 5.09 9.65 12.61
N LEU A 111 3.94 8.95 12.72
CA LEU A 111 2.76 9.26 11.93
C LEU A 111 2.33 10.71 12.08
N GLN A 112 2.37 11.26 13.30
CA GLN A 112 1.97 12.64 13.53
C GLN A 112 2.91 13.63 12.81
N GLU A 113 4.21 13.40 12.85
CA GLU A 113 5.17 14.23 12.11
C GLU A 113 4.94 14.15 10.59
N CYS A 114 4.66 12.95 10.07
CA CYS A 114 4.32 12.78 8.66
C CYS A 114 3.02 13.50 8.28
N LYS A 115 2.01 13.50 9.16
CA LYS A 115 0.74 14.22 8.96
C LYS A 115 0.94 15.73 8.99
N ASP A 116 1.70 16.24 9.95
CA ASP A 116 1.96 17.66 10.14
C ASP A 116 2.77 18.25 8.97
N HIS A 117 3.61 17.43 8.33
CA HIS A 117 4.46 17.80 7.21
C HIS A 117 4.04 17.16 5.88
N SER A 118 2.75 16.82 5.72
CA SER A 118 2.16 16.42 4.45
C SER A 118 1.17 17.46 3.98
N LYS A 119 1.13 17.70 2.66
CA LYS A 119 0.13 18.57 2.05
C LYS A 119 -1.31 18.10 2.33
N SER A 120 -1.53 16.79 2.46
CA SER A 120 -2.85 16.20 2.70
C SER A 120 -3.10 15.92 4.17
N GLY A 121 -2.06 15.55 4.93
CA GLY A 121 -2.15 15.15 6.33
C GLY A 121 -2.94 13.85 6.57
N ILE A 122 -3.23 13.09 5.51
CA ILE A 122 -4.07 11.89 5.54
C ILE A 122 -3.41 10.76 4.75
N GLY A 123 -3.59 9.52 5.19
CA GLY A 123 -3.03 8.32 4.53
C GLY A 123 -3.84 7.04 4.74
N PHE A 124 -5.05 7.14 5.31
CA PHE A 124 -5.93 5.99 5.53
C PHE A 124 -7.36 6.28 5.04
N ASN A 125 -7.94 5.34 4.28
CA ASN A 125 -9.31 5.45 3.77
C ASN A 125 -10.11 4.15 3.92
N THR A 126 -9.51 3.01 3.60
CA THR A 126 -10.21 1.74 3.50
C THR A 126 -9.50 0.73 4.40
N PRO A 127 -10.25 0.07 5.31
CA PRO A 127 -9.73 -1.05 6.09
C PRO A 127 -9.23 -2.17 5.17
N VAL A 128 -8.09 -2.78 5.49
CA VAL A 128 -7.50 -3.87 4.70
C VAL A 128 -6.95 -4.98 5.58
N GLN A 129 -6.96 -6.20 5.06
CA GLN A 129 -6.28 -7.36 5.63
C GLN A 129 -5.53 -8.09 4.52
N VAL A 130 -4.32 -8.56 4.81
CA VAL A 130 -3.49 -9.37 3.90
C VAL A 130 -3.21 -10.71 4.57
N THR A 131 -3.70 -11.79 3.96
CA THR A 131 -3.61 -13.14 4.50
C THR A 131 -2.80 -14.04 3.56
N PRO A 132 -1.61 -14.51 3.96
CA PRO A 132 -0.93 -15.59 3.25
C PRO A 132 -1.79 -16.87 3.30
N THR A 133 -1.96 -17.54 2.16
CA THR A 133 -2.76 -18.79 2.07
C THR A 133 -2.00 -20.02 2.57
N SER A 134 -0.68 -19.89 2.71
CA SER A 134 0.22 -20.92 3.21
C SER A 134 1.45 -20.27 3.85
N ASN A 135 2.28 -21.08 4.51
CA ASN A 135 3.50 -20.63 5.20
C ASN A 135 3.31 -19.63 6.35
N THR A 136 2.07 -19.29 6.72
CA THR A 136 1.74 -18.51 7.91
C THR A 136 2.41 -19.08 9.17
N GLY A 137 2.93 -18.22 10.04
CA GLY A 137 3.66 -18.61 11.24
C GLY A 137 5.13 -19.00 11.01
N LYS A 138 5.65 -18.87 9.78
CA LYS A 138 7.07 -19.10 9.46
C LYS A 138 7.78 -17.78 9.27
N ASP A 139 8.82 -17.55 10.07
CA ASP A 139 9.60 -16.32 10.08
C ASP A 139 8.70 -15.09 10.31
N THR A 140 8.56 -14.19 9.32
CA THR A 140 7.63 -13.05 9.38
C THR A 140 6.42 -13.22 8.46
N CYS A 141 6.16 -14.43 7.95
CA CYS A 141 5.00 -14.71 7.13
C CYS A 141 3.75 -14.81 8.02
N GLU A 142 3.01 -13.71 8.15
CA GLU A 142 1.84 -13.60 9.02
C GLU A 142 0.68 -12.87 8.32
N GLU A 143 -0.54 -13.10 8.82
CA GLU A 143 -1.65 -12.20 8.48
C GLU A 143 -1.41 -10.84 9.13
N ILE A 144 -1.64 -9.77 8.37
CA ILE A 144 -1.55 -8.38 8.86
C ILE A 144 -2.81 -7.62 8.50
N GLU A 145 -3.20 -6.67 9.34
CA GLU A 145 -4.38 -5.84 9.10
C GLU A 145 -4.20 -4.36 9.46
N CYS A 146 -4.91 -3.52 8.73
CA CYS A 146 -5.06 -2.12 9.07
C CYS A 146 -6.53 -1.74 9.00
N LEU A 147 -7.20 -1.75 10.15
CA LEU A 147 -8.65 -1.52 10.22
C LEU A 147 -9.02 -0.06 10.47
N ALA A 148 -8.06 0.76 10.89
CA ALA A 148 -8.21 2.18 11.16
C ALA A 148 -6.89 2.92 10.97
N ASP A 149 -6.96 4.25 10.89
CA ASP A 149 -5.80 5.13 10.95
C ASP A 149 -4.97 4.87 12.23
N ALA A 150 -3.64 4.96 12.12
CA ALA A 150 -2.68 4.58 13.15
C ALA A 150 -2.71 3.08 13.57
N CYS A 151 -3.13 2.18 12.68
CA CYS A 151 -3.09 0.73 12.90
C CYS A 151 -1.67 0.22 13.19
N GLU A 152 -1.59 -0.85 14.00
CA GLU A 152 -0.32 -1.38 14.50
C GLU A 152 0.51 -2.10 13.43
N ASP A 153 -0.12 -2.82 12.50
CA ASP A 153 0.61 -3.64 11.53
C ASP A 153 1.10 -2.86 10.30
N ALA A 154 0.67 -1.60 10.13
CA ALA A 154 1.08 -0.80 8.98
C ALA A 154 2.31 0.09 9.27
N TYR A 155 3.02 0.42 8.20
CA TYR A 155 3.96 1.54 8.18
C TYR A 155 3.25 2.84 8.53
N ASN A 156 3.58 3.34 9.72
CA ASN A 156 3.11 4.63 10.22
C ASN A 156 4.06 5.77 9.85
N PHE A 157 5.31 5.45 9.53
CA PHE A 157 6.35 6.39 9.09
C PHE A 157 7.46 5.64 8.33
N PRO A 158 8.29 6.30 7.49
CA PRO A 158 9.22 5.65 6.56
C PRO A 158 10.34 4.78 7.15
N LYS A 159 10.55 4.83 8.46
CA LYS A 159 11.57 4.04 9.17
C LYS A 159 10.99 3.07 10.18
N ASP A 160 9.71 2.77 10.04
CA ASP A 160 9.05 1.72 10.79
C ASP A 160 9.40 0.34 10.20
N ASP A 161 10.71 0.05 10.07
CA ASP A 161 11.25 -1.12 9.34
C ASP A 161 10.85 -2.48 9.99
N THR A 162 10.03 -2.46 11.04
CA THR A 162 9.47 -3.65 11.71
C THR A 162 8.19 -4.16 11.05
N LYS A 163 7.62 -3.42 10.09
CA LYS A 163 6.30 -3.69 9.50
C LYS A 163 6.35 -4.55 8.23
N THR A 164 7.52 -4.65 7.60
CA THR A 164 7.67 -5.52 6.42
C THR A 164 7.67 -7.00 6.80
N GLN A 165 6.73 -7.71 6.22
CA GLN A 165 6.58 -9.15 6.34
C GLN A 165 7.16 -9.87 5.12
N SER A 166 7.42 -11.16 5.27
CA SER A 166 7.98 -11.97 4.19
C SER A 166 7.48 -13.40 4.24
N CYS A 167 7.06 -13.92 3.09
CA CYS A 167 6.75 -15.34 2.89
C CYS A 167 7.69 -15.94 1.86
N ALA A 168 7.84 -17.27 1.88
CA ALA A 168 8.51 -17.99 0.81
C ALA A 168 7.86 -17.65 -0.54
N PHE A 169 8.66 -17.39 -1.57
CA PHE A 169 8.15 -17.08 -2.90
C PHE A 169 7.28 -18.23 -3.44
N GLY A 170 6.19 -17.88 -4.13
CA GLY A 170 5.16 -18.84 -4.54
C GLY A 170 4.03 -19.03 -3.52
N THR A 171 4.09 -18.34 -2.37
CA THR A 171 2.94 -18.26 -1.46
C THR A 171 1.87 -17.38 -2.09
N ASP A 172 0.65 -17.89 -2.27
CA ASP A 172 -0.48 -17.08 -2.70
C ASP A 172 -1.04 -16.27 -1.52
N PHE A 173 -1.68 -15.14 -1.80
CA PHE A 173 -2.24 -14.22 -0.80
C PHE A 173 -3.70 -13.89 -1.09
N VAL A 174 -4.46 -13.59 -0.04
CA VAL A 174 -5.76 -12.93 -0.13
C VAL A 174 -5.64 -11.54 0.46
N VAL A 175 -6.03 -10.52 -0.30
CA VAL A 175 -6.18 -9.15 0.19
C VAL A 175 -7.66 -8.84 0.28
N THR A 176 -8.13 -8.43 1.46
CA THR A 176 -9.55 -8.11 1.66
C THR A 176 -9.71 -6.65 2.06
N PHE A 177 -10.35 -5.86 1.21
CA PHE A 177 -10.83 -4.52 1.58
C PHE A 177 -12.10 -4.66 2.42
N CYS A 178 -12.22 -3.89 3.50
CA CYS A 178 -13.28 -3.99 4.50
C CYS A 178 -13.49 -5.44 5.00
N PRO A 179 -12.50 -6.09 5.64
CA PRO A 179 -12.58 -7.50 6.05
C PRO A 179 -13.71 -7.79 7.05
N SER A 180 -14.13 -6.79 7.85
CA SER A 180 -15.28 -6.86 8.75
C SER A 180 -16.56 -6.24 8.17
N GLY A 181 -16.62 -6.00 6.86
CA GLY A 181 -17.61 -5.12 6.24
C GLY A 181 -17.42 -3.65 6.63
N ASP A 182 -18.44 -2.80 6.39
CA ASP A 182 -18.33 -1.35 6.65
C ASP A 182 -18.32 -0.97 8.13
N ALA A 183 -18.51 -1.94 9.04
CA ALA A 183 -18.54 -1.72 10.48
C ALA A 183 -17.24 -1.10 11.04
N SER A 184 -16.15 -1.13 10.27
CA SER A 184 -14.86 -0.53 10.67
C SER A 184 -14.72 0.96 10.31
N GLN A 185 -15.60 1.54 9.47
CA GLN A 185 -15.45 2.94 9.03
C GLN A 185 -16.06 3.99 9.98
N THR A 186 -16.68 3.60 11.09
CA THR A 186 -17.47 4.53 11.93
C THR A 186 -16.66 5.41 12.88
N GLN A 187 -15.32 5.32 12.92
CA GLN A 187 -14.53 6.05 13.92
C GLN A 187 -13.88 7.37 13.45
N GLN A 188 -13.99 7.78 12.18
CA GLN A 188 -13.29 9.00 11.71
C GLN A 188 -14.21 9.97 10.96
N ALA A 189 -15.30 10.38 11.61
CA ALA A 189 -16.09 11.53 11.17
C ALA A 189 -16.61 12.33 12.38
N THR A 190 -15.75 12.74 13.32
CA THR A 190 -16.16 13.66 14.41
C THR A 190 -15.01 14.41 15.11
N SER A 191 -14.00 14.88 14.37
CA SER A 191 -13.12 15.92 14.88
C SER A 191 -12.81 16.95 13.80
N GLY A 192 -13.68 17.96 13.75
CA GLY A 192 -13.59 19.08 12.84
C GLY A 192 -14.58 20.18 13.23
N SER A 193 -14.16 21.05 14.15
CA SER A 193 -14.69 22.40 14.41
C SER A 193 -16.05 22.54 15.13
N ALA A 194 -16.00 22.59 16.47
CA ALA A 194 -16.94 23.37 17.25
C ALA A 194 -16.17 24.48 17.98
N SER A 195 -16.12 25.66 17.35
CA SER A 195 -15.62 26.89 17.96
C SER A 195 -16.60 27.33 19.05
N THR A 196 -16.16 27.33 20.30
CA THR A 196 -16.92 27.82 21.44
C THR A 196 -16.57 29.28 21.70
N THR A 197 -17.49 30.19 21.38
CA THR A 197 -17.50 31.52 21.99
C THR A 197 -18.44 31.46 23.19
N GLN A 198 -17.85 31.49 24.39
CA GLN A 198 -18.58 31.86 25.60
C GLN A 198 -18.97 33.33 25.49
N ASP A 199 -20.25 33.64 25.64
CA ASP A 199 -20.64 34.80 26.43
C ASP A 199 -21.93 34.49 27.19
N ALA A 200 -21.92 34.83 28.46
CA ALA A 200 -22.95 34.51 29.43
C ALA A 200 -23.68 35.80 29.82
N THR A 201 -25.01 35.80 29.76
CA THR A 201 -25.81 36.61 30.70
C THR A 201 -27.19 36.00 30.92
N GLN A 202 -27.49 35.83 32.20
CA GLN A 202 -28.79 35.46 32.76
C GLN A 202 -29.85 36.52 32.45
N GLN A 203 -31.10 36.10 32.24
CA GLN A 203 -32.20 36.30 33.21
C GLN A 203 -33.53 35.74 32.64
N ASP A 204 -34.19 34.91 33.46
CA ASP A 204 -35.62 34.59 33.49
C ASP A 204 -36.12 35.12 34.88
N PRO A 205 -37.39 35.48 35.17
CA PRO A 205 -38.61 34.76 34.80
C PRO A 205 -39.84 35.59 34.42
N THR A 206 -40.86 34.98 33.80
CA THR A 206 -42.27 35.05 34.23
C THR A 206 -43.15 34.02 33.48
N GLN A 207 -43.94 33.31 34.28
CA GLN A 207 -44.97 32.31 33.96
C GLN A 207 -46.13 32.86 33.12
N GLU A 208 -46.75 32.03 32.27
CA GLU A 208 -48.22 31.96 32.19
C GLU A 208 -48.68 30.57 31.67
N GLU A 209 -49.89 30.20 32.11
CA GLU A 209 -50.45 28.86 32.27
C GLU A 209 -51.29 28.40 31.04
N SER A 210 -51.34 27.08 30.83
CA SER A 210 -52.36 26.17 30.21
C SER A 210 -53.74 26.75 29.75
N PRO A 211 -54.53 26.12 28.84
CA PRO A 211 -54.65 24.65 28.67
C PRO A 211 -54.92 24.06 27.25
N ALA A 212 -54.80 22.73 27.18
CA ALA A 212 -55.27 21.85 26.10
C ALA A 212 -56.80 21.80 25.98
N PRO A 213 -57.37 21.34 24.83
CA PRO A 213 -57.88 19.96 24.83
C PRO A 213 -57.89 19.19 23.47
N GLN A 214 -57.62 17.88 23.59
CA GLN A 214 -58.30 16.69 23.02
C GLN A 214 -58.68 16.53 21.52
N THR A 215 -58.11 15.47 20.94
CA THR A 215 -58.75 14.29 20.27
C THR A 215 -59.65 14.49 19.04
N THR A 216 -59.29 13.86 17.91
CA THR A 216 -60.12 12.84 17.23
C THR A 216 -59.43 12.21 16.01
N THR A 217 -59.40 10.89 15.98
CA THR A 217 -59.16 10.00 14.83
C THR A 217 -60.44 9.86 14.01
N PRO A 218 -60.36 9.70 12.67
CA PRO A 218 -60.83 8.45 12.02
C PRO A 218 -59.87 8.02 10.88
N ALA A 219 -59.42 6.76 10.79
CA ALA A 219 -60.08 5.53 10.31
C ALA A 219 -60.34 5.44 8.77
N VAL A 220 -59.45 4.69 8.10
CA VAL A 220 -59.61 3.73 6.97
C VAL A 220 -60.38 4.12 5.71
N SER A 221 -59.75 4.00 4.51
CA SER A 221 -60.33 3.31 3.34
C SER A 221 -59.32 3.01 2.22
N GLU A 222 -59.18 1.70 1.93
CA GLU A 222 -59.00 0.98 0.64
C GLU A 222 -57.83 1.24 -0.36
N ALA A 223 -57.23 0.11 -0.75
CA ALA A 223 -56.45 -0.19 -1.97
C ALA A 223 -57.39 -0.31 -3.22
N PRO A 224 -56.99 -0.63 -4.50
CA PRO A 224 -55.81 -1.41 -4.95
C PRO A 224 -55.14 -1.05 -6.31
N ALA A 225 -54.06 -1.82 -6.61
CA ALA A 225 -53.47 -2.20 -7.91
C ALA A 225 -52.79 -1.11 -8.79
N THR A 226 -51.58 -1.31 -9.32
CA THR A 226 -51.32 -2.16 -10.51
C THR A 226 -49.82 -2.46 -10.73
N ASP A 227 -49.56 -3.67 -11.25
CA ASP A 227 -48.33 -4.29 -11.76
C ASP A 227 -47.38 -3.43 -12.62
N ALA A 228 -46.07 -3.68 -12.46
CA ALA A 228 -45.12 -3.76 -13.57
C ALA A 228 -43.88 -4.61 -13.16
N PRO A 229 -43.58 -5.73 -13.84
CA PRO A 229 -42.33 -6.46 -13.65
C PRO A 229 -41.26 -5.89 -14.57
N VAL A 230 -40.11 -5.48 -14.02
CA VAL A 230 -38.90 -5.23 -14.82
C VAL A 230 -37.99 -6.44 -14.70
N GLN A 231 -37.59 -6.91 -15.88
CA GLN A 231 -36.87 -8.13 -16.17
C GLN A 231 -35.51 -8.19 -15.48
N GLU A 232 -35.27 -9.36 -14.89
CA GLU A 232 -33.98 -9.86 -14.46
C GLU A 232 -33.15 -10.20 -15.71
N ALA A 233 -32.08 -9.43 -15.94
CA ALA A 233 -31.05 -9.76 -16.90
C ALA A 233 -29.79 -10.15 -16.11
N SER A 234 -29.63 -11.47 -15.95
CA SER A 234 -28.40 -12.15 -15.60
C SER A 234 -27.30 -11.80 -16.62
N MET A 235 -26.21 -11.19 -16.15
CA MET A 235 -24.94 -11.13 -16.88
C MET A 235 -23.87 -11.81 -16.04
N ALA A 236 -23.26 -12.82 -16.65
CA ALA A 236 -22.18 -13.62 -16.12
C ALA A 236 -20.95 -12.78 -15.80
N SER A 237 -20.31 -13.07 -14.67
CA SER A 237 -18.98 -12.59 -14.33
C SER A 237 -17.96 -13.14 -15.33
N ASP A 238 -17.45 -12.25 -16.18
CA ASP A 238 -16.20 -12.46 -16.90
C ASP A 238 -15.06 -12.29 -15.89
N SER A 239 -14.39 -13.39 -15.55
CA SER A 239 -13.24 -13.38 -14.64
C SER A 239 -12.03 -12.87 -15.40
N GLY A 240 -11.87 -11.54 -15.43
CA GLY A 240 -10.73 -10.88 -16.05
C GLY A 240 -9.45 -11.21 -15.28
N THR A 241 -8.69 -12.19 -15.76
CA THR A 241 -7.32 -12.44 -15.29
C THR A 241 -6.42 -11.33 -15.83
N GLY A 242 -6.23 -10.26 -15.05
CA GLY A 242 -5.33 -9.16 -15.38
C GLY A 242 -3.88 -9.54 -15.11
N LYS A 243 -3.13 -9.92 -16.14
CA LYS A 243 -1.68 -10.13 -16.04
C LYS A 243 -0.97 -8.79 -15.99
N VAL A 244 -0.37 -8.44 -14.85
CA VAL A 244 0.54 -7.27 -14.77
C VAL A 244 1.86 -7.68 -15.45
N HIS A 245 2.19 -7.05 -16.57
CA HIS A 245 3.36 -7.40 -17.39
C HIS A 245 4.68 -7.02 -16.70
N THR A 246 5.64 -7.94 -16.71
CA THR A 246 7.05 -7.70 -16.40
C THR A 246 7.78 -6.99 -17.55
N GLN A 247 8.83 -6.26 -17.21
CA GLN A 247 9.74 -5.62 -18.17
C GLN A 247 10.79 -6.62 -18.68
N ASP A 248 11.09 -6.52 -19.98
CA ASP A 248 12.16 -7.20 -20.70
C ASP A 248 13.52 -6.56 -20.36
N ASP A 249 14.44 -7.31 -19.76
CA ASP A 249 15.82 -6.91 -19.53
C ASP A 249 16.63 -6.96 -20.85
N SER A 250 16.39 -6.00 -21.75
CA SER A 250 17.22 -5.82 -22.95
C SER A 250 17.08 -4.41 -23.55
N VAL A 251 17.62 -3.39 -22.87
CA VAL A 251 18.11 -2.15 -23.51
C VAL A 251 19.24 -1.53 -22.69
N ASN A 252 20.42 -2.13 -22.75
CA ASN A 252 21.65 -1.36 -22.70
C ASN A 252 21.85 -0.75 -24.09
N ASN A 253 21.44 0.51 -24.27
CA ASN A 253 22.00 1.31 -25.36
C ASN A 253 22.60 2.58 -24.77
N GLU A 254 23.93 2.51 -24.68
CA GLU A 254 24.84 3.63 -24.48
C GLU A 254 24.48 4.73 -25.50
N SER A 255 24.12 5.92 -25.03
CA SER A 255 24.06 7.10 -25.87
C SER A 255 25.11 8.07 -25.36
N GLU A 256 26.30 7.91 -25.95
CA GLU A 256 27.43 8.82 -25.90
C GLU A 256 26.95 10.23 -26.25
N THR A 257 26.95 11.13 -25.28
CA THR A 257 26.75 12.57 -25.51
C THR A 257 28.09 13.27 -25.39
N THR A 258 28.55 13.76 -26.53
CA THR A 258 29.75 14.57 -26.72
C THR A 258 29.67 15.87 -25.90
N PRO A 259 30.75 16.26 -25.20
CA PRO A 259 30.82 17.58 -24.54
C PRO A 259 31.06 18.69 -25.58
N PRO A 260 30.46 19.89 -25.42
CA PRO A 260 30.73 21.01 -26.32
C PRO A 260 32.13 21.62 -26.09
N ASP A 261 32.71 22.09 -27.20
CA ASP A 261 34.03 22.69 -27.37
C ASP A 261 34.41 23.74 -26.30
N ALA A 262 35.64 23.60 -25.81
CA ALA A 262 36.32 24.56 -24.96
C ALA A 262 36.83 25.75 -25.80
N ILE A 263 36.36 26.96 -25.48
CA ILE A 263 37.01 28.20 -25.93
C ILE A 263 38.21 28.47 -25.03
N GLN A 264 39.41 28.40 -25.61
CA GLN A 264 40.66 28.89 -25.02
C GLN A 264 40.61 30.43 -24.90
N ALA A 265 40.88 30.93 -23.69
CA ALA A 265 41.39 32.28 -23.47
C ALA A 265 42.51 32.20 -22.43
N GLU A 266 43.68 32.68 -22.83
CA GLU A 266 44.94 32.58 -22.10
C GLU A 266 44.97 33.44 -20.82
N THR A 267 45.72 33.01 -19.81
CA THR A 267 46.14 33.88 -18.70
C THR A 267 47.56 33.47 -18.28
N PRO A 268 48.48 34.44 -18.06
CA PRO A 268 49.91 34.17 -18.03
C PRO A 268 50.42 33.66 -16.68
N ALA A 269 51.54 32.96 -16.76
CA ALA A 269 52.31 32.38 -15.65
C ALA A 269 52.85 33.42 -14.67
N GLN A 270 52.79 33.10 -13.36
CA GLN A 270 53.75 33.59 -12.37
C GLN A 270 54.11 32.49 -11.36
N GLU A 271 55.39 32.19 -11.38
CA GLU A 271 56.35 32.01 -10.29
C GLU A 271 56.17 30.97 -9.18
N VAL A 272 57.22 30.16 -9.09
CA VAL A 272 57.50 29.04 -8.20
C VAL A 272 57.87 29.53 -6.80
N VAL A 273 57.27 28.96 -5.76
CA VAL A 273 57.91 28.85 -4.44
C VAL A 273 57.67 27.44 -3.88
N GLN A 274 58.75 26.67 -3.79
CA GLN A 274 58.82 25.39 -3.08
C GLN A 274 58.84 25.62 -1.57
N SER A 275 58.11 24.80 -0.82
CA SER A 275 58.39 24.54 0.59
C SER A 275 58.02 23.11 0.95
N ASP A 276 59.05 22.30 1.14
CA ASP A 276 59.05 20.93 1.68
C ASP A 276 58.58 20.90 3.15
N THR A 277 57.65 20.01 3.50
CA THR A 277 57.58 19.34 4.82
C THR A 277 56.57 18.17 4.79
N PRO A 278 56.71 17.13 5.65
CA PRO A 278 56.42 15.75 5.29
C PRO A 278 55.04 15.27 5.75
N VAL A 279 54.58 14.25 5.03
CA VAL A 279 53.39 13.43 5.30
C VAL A 279 53.58 12.59 6.57
N PRO A 280 52.61 12.56 7.51
CA PRO A 280 52.47 11.44 8.42
C PRO A 280 51.59 10.35 7.80
N GLU A 281 52.16 9.15 7.76
CA GLU A 281 51.55 7.87 7.44
C GLU A 281 50.33 7.60 8.32
N VAL A 282 49.16 7.37 7.71
CA VAL A 282 47.97 6.86 8.39
C VAL A 282 47.54 5.57 7.72
N THR A 283 47.54 4.51 8.52
CA THR A 283 47.20 3.12 8.20
C THR A 283 45.78 3.01 7.61
N PRO A 284 45.53 2.18 6.58
CA PRO A 284 44.21 2.05 5.99
C PRO A 284 43.28 1.25 6.92
N ALA A 285 42.22 1.90 7.40
CA ALA A 285 41.06 1.20 7.93
C ALA A 285 40.25 0.65 6.76
N SER A 286 40.15 -0.68 6.69
CA SER A 286 39.31 -1.42 5.75
C SER A 286 37.84 -1.03 5.91
N THR A 287 37.29 -0.35 4.92
CA THR A 287 35.85 -0.11 4.74
C THR A 287 35.21 -1.38 4.15
N PRO A 288 34.24 -2.03 4.82
CA PRO A 288 33.34 -2.92 4.11
C PRO A 288 32.33 -2.08 3.33
N ALA A 289 32.28 -2.31 2.02
CA ALA A 289 31.26 -1.78 1.14
C ALA A 289 29.88 -2.32 1.58
N VAL A 290 29.06 -1.46 2.19
CA VAL A 290 27.64 -1.73 2.36
C VAL A 290 26.94 -1.16 1.13
N THR A 291 26.67 -2.02 0.16
CA THR A 291 25.65 -1.77 -0.86
C THR A 291 24.29 -1.69 -0.17
N LYS A 292 23.77 -0.47 -0.02
CA LYS A 292 22.38 -0.23 0.40
C LYS A 292 21.44 -0.60 -0.75
N PRO A 293 20.40 -1.41 -0.52
CA PRO A 293 19.26 -1.41 -1.41
C PRO A 293 18.46 -0.11 -1.22
N LYS A 294 18.16 0.57 -2.32
CA LYS A 294 17.11 1.60 -2.40
C LYS A 294 15.79 0.85 -2.28
N PHE A 295 15.22 0.80 -1.08
CA PHE A 295 13.79 0.53 -0.92
C PHE A 295 13.12 1.87 -0.65
N CYS A 296 12.03 2.12 -1.38
CA CYS A 296 11.42 3.42 -1.56
C CYS A 296 10.85 4.00 -0.26
N VAL A 297 10.98 5.32 -0.16
CA VAL A 297 10.11 6.25 0.56
C VAL A 297 9.26 6.92 -0.52
#